data_AF-A0A6C0D7E5-F1
#
_entry.id   AF-A0A6C0D7E5-F1
#
_cell.length_a   1.000
_cell.length_b   1.000
_cell.length_c   1.000
_cell.angle_alpha   90.00
_cell.angle_beta   90.00
_cell.angle_gamma   90.00
#
_symmetry.space_group_name_H-M   'P 1'
#
loop_
_entity.id
_entity.type
_entity.pdbx_description
1 polymer ?
#
loop_
_entity_poly.entity_id
_entity_poly.type
_entity_poly.pdbx_seq_one_letter_code
_entity_poly.pdbx_strand_id
1 'polypeptide(L)'
;MSKPITRYNNELLQKYFLDNNINSTTDYSKVNLNREYRIKEKCLECDDLCDRDFRSFINIGCYCKKHTTQNRITKAKTSNIIKYGFEHPVQSQQVRDKMKATTLERFGVEHPLQSQEVKTKMKTTMIERHGVEHSSKSQKVKDKSKATCLERLGFEHPLQSQQIRDKMKATMLERHGVENACCLQEVRDKKKETNLERFGFEHPLQSQQIREKMKATMLERHGIENASYSQEIKDKKKHTCLTNYGVENPGQSEQVRCKMKATNLERLGFEHPLQSQQIRSKMKATILKRFGVEYSSQSQEVKDKTKATCLKKYGVEYPMQNAEFSEKMSRNAYKGYDYVFPSGRIERIQGYEKYMLNDLLFKENVSENDIKVKRSEVPIIWYEDANGKKHRYFVDCFIKSQNRCIEVKSIWTVKIEPYIIYLKQQALKDAGYLCEIWIYDAKGEIVEKIL
;
A
#
# COMPACT_ATOMS: atom_id res chain seq x y z
N MET A 1 -68.01 34.23 -16.31
CA MET A 1 -68.53 34.38 -14.94
C MET A 1 -67.41 34.93 -14.07
N SER A 2 -67.56 36.15 -13.54
CA SER A 2 -66.58 36.75 -12.61
C SER A 2 -66.49 35.92 -11.33
N LYS A 3 -65.28 35.58 -10.87
CA LYS A 3 -65.11 34.90 -9.58
C LYS A 3 -65.73 35.76 -8.47
N PRO A 4 -66.48 35.16 -7.52
CA PRO A 4 -67.04 35.90 -6.40
C PRO A 4 -65.92 36.57 -5.60
N ILE A 5 -66.12 37.83 -5.21
CA ILE A 5 -65.15 38.59 -4.41
C ILE A 5 -65.19 38.02 -2.98
N THR A 6 -64.12 37.34 -2.56
CA THR A 6 -63.99 36.83 -1.19
C THR A 6 -63.65 37.98 -0.24
N ARG A 7 -64.54 38.27 0.72
CA ARG A 7 -64.30 39.24 1.79
C ARG A 7 -63.58 38.56 2.95
N TYR A 8 -62.37 39.01 3.28
CA TYR A 8 -61.57 38.49 4.39
C TYR A 8 -61.98 39.17 5.70
N ASN A 9 -62.97 38.62 6.41
CA ASN A 9 -63.50 39.12 7.67
C ASN A 9 -63.48 38.02 8.77
N ASN A 10 -63.86 38.39 10.00
CA ASN A 10 -63.89 37.43 11.13
C ASN A 10 -64.86 36.27 10.88
N GLU A 11 -66.01 36.51 10.24
CA GLU A 11 -66.98 35.46 9.89
C GLU A 11 -66.33 34.35 9.02
N LEU A 12 -65.57 34.74 7.99
CA LEU A 12 -64.84 33.79 7.15
C LEU A 12 -63.79 33.02 7.95
N LEU A 13 -63.11 33.68 8.89
CA LEU A 13 -62.10 33.04 9.73
C LEU A 13 -62.71 32.02 10.69
N GLN A 14 -63.79 32.39 11.40
CA GLN A 14 -64.50 31.50 12.31
C GLN A 14 -65.10 30.31 11.57
N LYS A 15 -65.66 30.53 10.38
CA LYS A 15 -66.11 29.44 9.51
C LYS A 15 -64.97 28.49 9.17
N TYR A 16 -63.82 29.01 8.75
CA TYR A 16 -62.66 28.17 8.45
C TYR A 16 -62.18 27.39 9.67
N PHE A 17 -62.16 28.01 10.86
CA PHE A 17 -61.79 27.33 12.10
C PHE A 17 -62.75 26.20 12.44
N LEU A 18 -64.06 26.42 12.31
CA LEU A 18 -65.08 25.38 12.50
C LEU A 18 -64.90 24.24 11.50
N ASP A 19 -64.78 24.56 10.21
CA ASP A 19 -64.67 23.58 9.12
C ASP A 19 -63.41 22.70 9.26
N ASN A 20 -62.36 23.20 9.93
CA ASN A 20 -61.08 22.51 10.10
C ASN A 20 -60.78 22.10 11.55
N ASN A 21 -61.77 22.18 12.46
CA ASN A 21 -61.62 21.84 13.89
C ASN A 21 -60.45 22.56 14.58
N ILE A 22 -60.23 23.85 14.28
CA ILE A 22 -59.17 24.65 14.89
C ILE A 22 -59.71 25.36 16.13
N ASN A 23 -59.25 24.94 17.30
CA ASN A 23 -59.54 25.62 18.56
C ASN A 23 -58.53 26.76 18.79
N SER A 24 -58.84 27.95 18.27
CA SER A 24 -58.02 29.15 18.45
C SER A 24 -58.08 29.65 19.89
N THR A 25 -56.93 29.87 20.51
CA THR A 25 -56.83 30.58 21.80
C THR A 25 -56.77 32.10 21.62
N THR A 26 -56.60 32.57 20.38
CA THR A 26 -56.48 33.99 20.03
C THR A 26 -57.85 34.57 19.67
N ASP A 27 -58.20 35.68 20.30
CA ASP A 27 -59.43 36.44 20.00
C ASP A 27 -59.21 37.41 18.84
N TYR A 28 -59.53 36.98 17.61
CA TYR A 28 -59.43 37.80 16.40
C TYR A 28 -60.63 38.73 16.18
N SER A 29 -61.63 38.74 17.06
CA SER A 29 -62.82 39.61 16.90
C SER A 29 -62.52 41.09 17.12
N LYS A 30 -61.44 41.39 17.85
CA LYS A 30 -61.03 42.75 18.25
C LYS A 30 -60.04 43.41 17.29
N VAL A 31 -59.66 42.73 16.21
CA VAL A 31 -58.67 43.23 15.24
C VAL A 31 -59.31 43.44 13.87
N ASN A 32 -58.86 44.47 13.14
CA ASN A 32 -59.32 44.72 11.79
C ASN A 32 -58.66 43.71 10.82
N LEU A 33 -59.32 42.57 10.65
CA LEU A 33 -58.87 41.52 9.73
C LEU A 33 -58.94 42.02 8.28
N ASN A 34 -57.84 41.86 7.56
CA ASN A 34 -57.78 42.07 6.13
C ASN A 34 -57.05 40.89 5.48
N ARG A 35 -57.01 40.88 4.15
CA ARG A 35 -56.38 39.83 3.33
C ARG A 35 -54.95 39.48 3.76
N GLU A 36 -54.19 40.46 4.25
CA GLU A 36 -52.76 40.36 4.55
C GLU A 36 -52.49 40.20 6.06
N TYR A 37 -53.53 40.28 6.90
CA TYR A 37 -53.41 40.11 8.33
C TYR A 37 -52.83 38.73 8.66
N ARG A 38 -51.83 38.67 9.55
CA ARG A 38 -51.15 37.42 9.89
C ARG A 38 -51.88 36.68 11.00
N ILE A 39 -52.30 35.46 10.70
CA ILE A 39 -52.97 34.55 11.60
C ILE A 39 -51.95 33.55 12.12
N LYS A 40 -51.94 33.34 13.44
CA LYS A 40 -50.96 32.51 14.14
C LYS A 40 -51.68 31.45 14.94
N GLU A 41 -51.75 30.24 14.38
CA GLU A 41 -52.46 29.11 14.99
C GLU A 41 -51.60 27.86 14.99
N LYS A 42 -52.00 26.86 15.79
CA LYS A 42 -51.36 25.56 15.81
C LYS A 42 -51.54 24.84 14.46
N CYS A 43 -50.48 24.22 13.95
CA CYS A 43 -50.53 23.43 12.73
C CYS A 43 -51.53 22.27 12.88
N LEU A 44 -52.29 21.98 11.82
CA LEU A 44 -53.27 20.90 11.82
C LEU A 44 -52.66 19.50 11.98
N GLU A 45 -51.37 19.34 11.65
CA GLU A 45 -50.67 18.05 11.63
C GLU A 45 -49.57 17.90 12.70
N CYS A 46 -49.26 18.95 13.48
CA CYS A 46 -48.25 18.87 14.54
C CYS A 46 -48.37 20.01 15.56
N ASP A 47 -47.52 19.99 16.58
CA ASP A 47 -47.48 21.02 17.62
C ASP A 47 -46.77 22.33 17.21
N ASP A 48 -46.24 22.41 15.98
CA ASP A 48 -45.61 23.64 15.49
C ASP A 48 -46.64 24.73 15.18
N LEU A 49 -46.19 25.99 15.22
CA LEU A 49 -47.01 27.14 14.84
C LEU A 49 -47.07 27.33 13.32
N CYS A 50 -48.27 27.60 12.83
CA CYS A 50 -48.54 28.16 11.51
C CYS A 50 -48.69 29.68 11.63
N ASP A 51 -47.86 30.42 10.90
CA ASP A 51 -47.91 31.88 10.86
C ASP A 51 -47.95 32.35 9.39
N ARG A 52 -49.13 32.82 8.95
CA ARG A 52 -49.41 33.15 7.54
C ARG A 52 -50.39 34.31 7.43
N ASP A 53 -50.33 35.04 6.32
CA ASP A 53 -51.38 35.99 5.96
C ASP A 53 -52.72 35.29 5.75
N PHE A 54 -53.83 35.99 6.00
CA PHE A 54 -55.18 35.44 6.00
C PHE A 54 -55.55 34.79 4.66
N ARG A 55 -55.13 35.38 3.53
CA ARG A 55 -55.32 34.75 2.22
C ARG A 55 -54.59 33.42 2.08
N SER A 56 -53.32 33.38 2.44
CA SER A 56 -52.54 32.14 2.41
C SER A 56 -53.09 31.11 3.39
N PHE A 57 -53.58 31.54 4.55
CA PHE A 57 -54.19 30.69 5.56
C PHE A 57 -55.41 29.95 4.99
N ILE A 58 -56.31 30.66 4.30
CA ILE A 58 -57.48 30.05 3.64
C ILE A 58 -57.11 29.17 2.44
N ASN A 59 -56.17 29.61 1.59
CA ASN A 59 -55.88 28.91 0.33
C ASN A 59 -54.94 27.69 0.47
N ILE A 60 -53.99 27.77 1.39
CA ILE A 60 -52.94 26.76 1.59
C ILE A 60 -53.27 25.88 2.79
N GLY A 61 -53.91 26.46 3.80
CA GLY A 61 -54.28 25.81 5.05
C GLY A 61 -53.39 26.17 6.23
N CYS A 62 -53.85 25.83 7.43
CA CYS A 62 -53.15 26.03 8.70
C CYS A 62 -52.04 24.99 8.90
N TYR A 63 -50.96 25.11 8.12
CA TYR A 63 -49.82 24.19 8.16
C TYR A 63 -48.50 24.93 8.39
N CYS A 64 -47.65 24.35 9.24
CA CYS A 64 -46.27 24.81 9.42
C CYS A 64 -45.46 24.66 8.11
N LYS A 65 -44.25 25.24 8.06
CA LYS A 65 -43.39 25.21 6.84
C LYS A 65 -43.09 23.79 6.36
N LYS A 66 -42.93 22.84 7.28
CA LYS A 66 -42.66 21.43 6.98
C LYS A 66 -43.86 20.78 6.29
N HIS A 67 -45.04 20.78 6.94
CA HIS A 67 -46.25 20.18 6.38
C HIS A 67 -46.73 20.87 5.10
N THR A 68 -46.55 22.18 4.97
CA THR A 68 -46.82 22.87 3.70
C THR A 68 -45.93 22.36 2.55
N THR A 69 -44.65 22.13 2.83
CA THR A 69 -43.70 21.59 1.84
C THR A 69 -44.08 20.17 1.47
N GLN A 70 -44.46 19.35 2.46
CA GLN A 70 -44.87 17.96 2.28
C GLN A 70 -46.17 17.84 1.47
N ASN A 71 -47.17 18.65 1.77
CA ASN A 71 -48.44 18.70 1.04
C ASN A 71 -48.22 19.17 -0.41
N ARG A 72 -47.32 20.13 -0.64
CA ARG A 72 -46.92 20.55 -2.00
C ARG A 72 -46.25 19.41 -2.77
N ILE A 73 -45.31 18.68 -2.15
CA ILE A 73 -44.62 17.54 -2.79
C ILE A 73 -45.64 16.45 -3.13
N THR A 74 -46.55 16.13 -2.20
CA THR A 74 -47.59 15.12 -2.39
C THR A 74 -48.50 15.50 -3.56
N LYS A 75 -49.02 16.74 -3.59
CA LYS A 75 -49.83 17.25 -4.72
C LYS A 75 -49.08 17.16 -6.06
N ALA A 76 -47.79 17.49 -6.09
CA ALA A 76 -46.97 17.38 -7.29
C ALA A 76 -46.75 15.92 -7.73
N LYS A 77 -46.54 14.99 -6.79
CA LYS A 77 -46.44 13.55 -7.09
C LYS A 77 -47.74 13.02 -7.67
N THR A 78 -48.88 13.34 -7.05
CA THR A 78 -50.21 12.93 -7.54
C THR A 78 -50.47 13.46 -8.95
N SER A 79 -50.20 14.74 -9.21
CA SER A 79 -50.40 15.31 -10.56
C SER A 79 -49.45 14.73 -11.60
N ASN A 80 -48.21 14.42 -11.23
CA ASN A 80 -47.25 13.75 -12.10
C ASN A 80 -47.68 12.30 -12.41
N ILE A 81 -48.20 11.57 -11.43
CA ILE A 81 -48.76 10.22 -11.64
C ILE A 81 -49.92 10.29 -12.64
N ILE A 82 -50.86 11.22 -12.46
CA ILE A 82 -52.00 11.39 -13.37
C ILE A 82 -51.52 11.72 -14.80
N LYS A 83 -50.52 12.59 -14.93
CA LYS A 83 -50.09 13.10 -16.24
C LYS A 83 -49.09 12.19 -16.97
N TYR A 84 -48.22 11.51 -16.25
CA TYR A 84 -47.07 10.78 -16.81
C TYR A 84 -46.98 9.31 -16.36
N GLY A 85 -47.86 8.85 -15.46
CA GLY A 85 -47.84 7.49 -14.91
C GLY A 85 -46.81 7.24 -13.81
N PHE A 86 -46.00 8.25 -13.44
CA PHE A 86 -44.91 8.11 -12.48
C PHE A 86 -44.85 9.31 -11.51
N GLU A 87 -44.35 9.10 -10.29
CA GLU A 87 -44.13 10.18 -9.32
C GLU A 87 -43.17 11.25 -9.84
N HIS A 88 -42.12 10.81 -10.56
CA HIS A 88 -41.13 11.68 -11.15
C HIS A 88 -41.23 11.63 -12.68
N PRO A 89 -41.50 12.76 -13.37
CA PRO A 89 -41.70 12.78 -14.82
C PRO A 89 -40.55 12.18 -15.62
N VAL A 90 -39.31 12.30 -15.12
CA VAL A 90 -38.10 11.73 -15.75
C VAL A 90 -38.08 10.20 -15.77
N GLN A 91 -38.98 9.52 -15.06
CA GLN A 91 -39.14 8.06 -15.17
C GLN A 91 -39.87 7.67 -16.46
N SER A 92 -40.71 8.56 -17.00
CA SER A 92 -41.37 8.33 -18.29
C SER A 92 -40.37 8.45 -19.44
N GLN A 93 -40.35 7.45 -20.31
CA GLN A 93 -39.48 7.41 -21.49
C GLN A 93 -39.75 8.60 -22.42
N GLN A 94 -41.02 8.97 -22.62
CA GLN A 94 -41.42 10.12 -23.44
C GLN A 94 -40.79 11.44 -22.94
N VAL A 95 -40.69 11.62 -21.62
CA VAL A 95 -40.06 12.81 -21.02
C VAL A 95 -38.55 12.77 -21.23
N ARG A 96 -37.91 11.60 -21.08
CA ARG A 96 -36.46 11.44 -21.34
C ARG A 96 -36.11 11.74 -22.79
N ASP A 97 -36.88 11.23 -23.73
CA ASP A 97 -36.63 11.42 -25.15
C ASP A 97 -36.82 12.88 -25.56
N LYS A 98 -37.84 13.55 -25.03
CA LYS A 98 -38.02 14.99 -25.21
C LYS A 98 -36.84 15.79 -24.63
N MET A 99 -36.34 15.43 -23.44
CA MET A 99 -35.17 16.08 -22.85
C MET A 99 -33.90 15.90 -23.70
N LYS A 100 -33.68 14.69 -24.23
CA LYS A 100 -32.56 14.41 -25.14
C LYS A 100 -32.69 15.21 -26.43
N ALA A 101 -33.85 15.21 -27.07
CA ALA A 101 -34.10 15.95 -28.31
C ALA A 101 -33.84 17.46 -28.15
N THR A 102 -34.37 18.07 -27.09
CA THR A 102 -34.12 19.51 -26.80
C THR A 102 -32.65 19.80 -26.51
N THR A 103 -31.92 18.87 -25.89
CA THR A 103 -30.49 19.04 -25.62
C THR A 103 -29.68 18.92 -26.89
N LEU A 104 -30.01 17.95 -27.74
CA LEU A 104 -29.38 17.72 -29.03
C LEU A 104 -29.59 18.91 -29.97
N GLU A 105 -30.81 19.43 -30.04
CA GLU A 105 -31.16 20.63 -30.82
C GLU A 105 -30.35 21.86 -30.38
N ARG A 106 -30.18 22.07 -29.07
CA ARG A 106 -29.53 23.28 -28.55
C ARG A 106 -28.00 23.20 -28.50
N PHE A 107 -27.44 22.02 -28.28
CA PHE A 107 -26.01 21.86 -27.96
C PHE A 107 -25.31 20.78 -28.78
N GLY A 108 -25.99 20.10 -29.69
CA GLY A 108 -25.41 19.04 -30.54
C GLY A 108 -24.97 17.78 -29.77
N VAL A 109 -25.34 17.65 -28.50
CA VAL A 109 -24.96 16.53 -27.61
C VAL A 109 -26.16 16.01 -26.84
N GLU A 110 -26.15 14.74 -26.44
CA GLU A 110 -27.28 14.15 -25.70
C GLU A 110 -27.39 14.68 -24.26
N HIS A 111 -26.26 15.12 -23.67
CA HIS A 111 -26.22 15.66 -22.32
C HIS A 111 -25.55 17.03 -22.29
N PRO A 112 -26.12 18.05 -21.61
CA PRO A 112 -25.55 19.41 -21.63
C PRO A 112 -24.09 19.48 -21.18
N LEU A 113 -23.70 18.64 -20.21
CA LEU A 113 -22.32 18.59 -19.70
C LEU A 113 -21.32 17.93 -20.65
N GLN A 114 -21.77 17.30 -21.74
CA GLN A 114 -20.86 16.84 -22.80
C GLN A 114 -20.36 18.01 -23.65
N SER A 115 -21.19 19.05 -23.83
CA SER A 115 -20.82 20.25 -24.58
C SER A 115 -19.70 21.01 -23.88
N GLN A 116 -18.65 21.32 -24.66
CA GLN A 116 -17.51 22.07 -24.17
C GLN A 116 -17.88 23.52 -23.84
N GLU A 117 -18.84 24.10 -24.58
CA GLU A 117 -19.37 25.45 -24.32
C GLU A 117 -19.99 25.54 -22.92
N VAL A 118 -20.86 24.58 -22.59
CA VAL A 118 -21.53 24.50 -21.28
C VAL A 118 -20.52 24.29 -20.15
N LYS A 119 -19.51 23.43 -20.36
CA LYS A 119 -18.42 23.23 -19.40
C LYS A 119 -17.63 24.51 -19.14
N THR A 120 -17.27 25.24 -20.19
CA THR A 120 -16.50 26.49 -20.09
C THR A 120 -17.31 27.56 -19.37
N LYS A 121 -18.58 27.76 -19.74
CA LYS A 121 -19.47 28.72 -19.07
C LYS A 121 -19.64 28.42 -17.58
N MET A 122 -19.80 27.14 -17.23
CA MET A 122 -19.89 26.71 -15.83
C MET A 122 -18.61 27.02 -15.05
N LYS A 123 -17.42 26.77 -15.64
CA LYS A 123 -16.15 27.14 -15.02
C LYS A 123 -16.03 28.65 -14.81
N THR A 124 -16.33 29.45 -15.83
CA THR A 124 -16.27 30.91 -15.76
C THR A 124 -17.16 31.45 -14.64
N THR A 125 -18.42 31.00 -14.57
CA THR A 125 -19.34 31.42 -13.50
C THR A 125 -18.85 31.01 -12.10
N MET A 126 -18.20 29.86 -11.96
CA MET A 126 -17.64 29.42 -10.67
C MET A 126 -16.42 30.26 -10.28
N ILE A 127 -15.57 30.64 -11.24
CA ILE A 127 -14.44 31.55 -11.02
C ILE A 127 -14.96 32.94 -10.62
N GLU A 128 -15.94 33.49 -11.34
CA GLU A 128 -16.55 34.80 -11.04
C GLU A 128 -17.15 34.85 -9.63
N ARG A 129 -17.86 33.79 -9.20
CA ARG A 129 -18.57 33.76 -7.92
C ARG A 129 -17.72 33.33 -6.73
N HIS A 130 -16.72 32.48 -6.96
CA HIS A 130 -15.99 31.78 -5.89
C HIS A 130 -14.46 31.83 -6.02
N GLY A 131 -13.92 32.45 -7.08
CA GLY A 131 -12.48 32.56 -7.35
C GLY A 131 -11.79 31.26 -7.75
N VAL A 132 -12.56 30.18 -7.96
CA VAL A 132 -12.04 28.83 -8.25
C VAL A 132 -12.94 28.11 -9.25
N GLU A 133 -12.37 27.21 -10.05
CA GLU A 133 -13.13 26.45 -11.07
C GLU A 133 -14.25 25.56 -10.50
N HIS A 134 -14.12 25.16 -9.23
CA HIS A 134 -15.12 24.34 -8.54
C HIS A 134 -15.32 24.85 -7.13
N SER A 135 -16.57 25.04 -6.71
CA SER A 135 -16.93 25.55 -5.38
C SER A 135 -16.30 24.75 -4.24
N SER A 136 -16.13 23.43 -4.39
CA SER A 136 -15.46 22.57 -3.40
C SER A 136 -13.97 22.87 -3.19
N LYS A 137 -13.31 23.55 -4.16
CA LYS A 137 -11.93 24.01 -4.02
C LYS A 137 -11.84 25.34 -3.25
N SER A 138 -12.95 26.07 -3.11
CA SER A 138 -12.99 27.37 -2.43
C SER A 138 -12.77 27.18 -0.93
N GLN A 139 -11.80 27.91 -0.37
CA GLN A 139 -11.48 27.81 1.05
C GLN A 139 -12.69 28.17 1.93
N LYS A 140 -13.44 29.22 1.54
CA LYS A 140 -14.69 29.63 2.21
C LYS A 140 -15.73 28.51 2.29
N VAL A 141 -15.85 27.68 1.26
CA VAL A 141 -16.79 26.54 1.22
C VAL A 141 -16.28 25.40 2.11
N LYS A 142 -14.97 25.13 2.08
CA LYS A 142 -14.35 24.12 2.94
C LYS A 142 -14.48 24.47 4.42
N ASP A 143 -14.19 25.71 4.79
CA ASP A 143 -14.26 26.17 6.18
C ASP A 143 -15.70 26.14 6.71
N LYS A 144 -16.67 26.57 5.90
CA LYS A 144 -18.09 26.45 6.26
C LYS A 144 -18.51 24.99 6.44
N SER A 145 -18.06 24.08 5.57
CA SER A 145 -18.35 22.65 5.71
C SER A 145 -17.74 22.06 6.98
N LYS A 146 -16.49 22.43 7.32
CA LYS A 146 -15.83 22.03 8.57
C LYS A 146 -16.57 22.56 9.78
N ALA A 147 -16.92 23.84 9.79
CA ALA A 147 -17.66 24.47 10.89
C ALA A 147 -19.00 23.79 11.13
N THR A 148 -19.78 23.48 10.08
CA THR A 148 -21.04 22.75 10.21
C THR A 148 -20.84 21.31 10.70
N CYS A 149 -19.76 20.63 10.29
CA CYS A 149 -19.46 19.29 10.81
C CYS A 149 -19.06 19.33 12.28
N LEU A 150 -18.27 20.33 12.69
CA LEU A 150 -17.88 20.55 14.09
C LEU A 150 -19.10 20.87 14.95
N GLU A 151 -19.97 21.78 14.52
CA GLU A 151 -21.19 22.15 15.22
C GLU A 151 -22.14 20.96 15.43
N ARG A 152 -22.33 20.13 14.39
CA ARG A 152 -23.34 19.07 14.42
C ARG A 152 -22.83 17.74 14.95
N LEU A 153 -21.54 17.45 14.76
CA LEU A 153 -20.96 16.13 15.00
C LEU A 153 -19.74 16.18 15.94
N GLY A 154 -19.21 17.37 16.26
CA GLY A 154 -17.99 17.52 17.07
C GLY A 154 -16.68 17.21 16.32
N PHE A 155 -16.73 16.95 15.02
CA PHE A 155 -15.57 16.55 14.21
C PHE A 155 -15.49 17.35 12.91
N GLU A 156 -14.28 17.59 12.40
CA GLU A 156 -14.09 18.30 11.11
C GLU A 156 -14.63 17.50 9.92
N HIS A 157 -14.68 16.18 10.06
CA HIS A 157 -15.14 15.28 9.02
C HIS A 157 -16.06 14.18 9.58
N PRO A 158 -17.21 13.88 8.95
CA PRO A 158 -18.15 12.88 9.46
C PRO A 158 -17.52 11.50 9.71
N LEU A 159 -16.59 11.06 8.85
CA LEU A 159 -15.90 9.77 9.03
C LEU A 159 -14.90 9.73 10.18
N GLN A 160 -14.63 10.83 10.89
CA GLN A 160 -13.84 10.79 12.14
C GLN A 160 -14.66 10.19 13.29
N SER A 161 -15.98 10.35 13.27
CA SER A 161 -16.88 9.74 14.25
C SER A 161 -16.98 8.23 14.05
N GLN A 162 -16.69 7.47 15.11
CA GLN A 162 -16.80 6.01 15.12
C GLN A 162 -18.24 5.56 14.86
N GLN A 163 -19.22 6.23 15.46
CA GLN A 163 -20.65 5.93 15.28
C GLN A 163 -21.10 6.03 13.82
N ILE A 164 -20.59 7.02 13.08
CA ILE A 164 -20.88 7.18 11.65
C ILE A 164 -20.24 6.05 10.83
N ARG A 165 -18.99 5.68 11.15
CA ARG A 165 -18.31 4.56 10.50
C ARG A 165 -19.06 3.24 10.73
N ASP A 166 -19.51 2.99 11.95
CA ASP A 166 -20.23 1.76 12.31
C ASP A 166 -21.61 1.69 11.66
N LYS A 167 -22.33 2.82 11.62
CA LYS A 167 -23.62 2.89 10.90
C LYS A 167 -23.46 2.64 9.40
N MET A 168 -22.39 3.15 8.79
CA MET A 168 -22.09 2.87 7.38
C MET A 168 -21.80 1.38 7.15
N LYS A 169 -21.00 0.75 8.01
CA LYS A 169 -20.73 -0.69 7.93
C LYS A 169 -21.99 -1.52 8.12
N ALA A 170 -22.82 -1.20 9.12
CA ALA A 170 -24.08 -1.88 9.39
C ALA A 170 -25.03 -1.80 8.19
N THR A 171 -25.15 -0.62 7.57
CA THR A 171 -26.00 -0.44 6.37
C THR A 171 -25.50 -1.27 5.19
N MET A 172 -24.17 -1.38 5.00
CA MET A 172 -23.59 -2.20 3.93
C MET A 172 -23.75 -3.70 4.20
N LEU A 173 -23.61 -4.13 5.46
CA LEU A 173 -23.89 -5.50 5.88
C LEU A 173 -25.37 -5.85 5.68
N GLU A 174 -26.30 -4.98 6.07
CA GLU A 174 -27.74 -5.18 5.90
C GLU A 174 -28.13 -5.32 4.43
N ARG A 175 -27.62 -4.43 3.56
CA ARG A 175 -28.03 -4.40 2.15
C ARG A 175 -27.29 -5.40 1.25
N HIS A 176 -26.05 -5.74 1.61
CA HIS A 176 -25.14 -6.45 0.71
C HIS A 176 -24.31 -7.55 1.39
N GLY A 177 -24.52 -7.81 2.69
CA GLY A 177 -23.84 -8.88 3.42
C GLY A 177 -22.32 -8.66 3.63
N VAL A 178 -21.78 -7.50 3.26
CA VAL A 178 -20.35 -7.19 3.36
C VAL A 178 -20.11 -5.79 3.93
N GLU A 179 -19.02 -5.59 4.66
CA GLU A 179 -18.68 -4.27 5.22
C GLU A 179 -18.24 -3.23 4.18
N ASN A 180 -17.83 -3.69 2.98
CA ASN A 180 -17.30 -2.83 1.93
C ASN A 180 -17.75 -3.34 0.55
N ALA A 181 -18.26 -2.44 -0.29
CA ALA A 181 -18.69 -2.75 -1.65
C ALA A 181 -17.57 -3.37 -2.50
N CYS A 182 -16.30 -3.00 -2.26
CA CYS A 182 -15.15 -3.58 -2.96
C CYS A 182 -14.88 -5.05 -2.58
N CYS A 183 -15.55 -5.59 -1.56
CA CYS A 183 -15.52 -7.00 -1.21
C CYS A 183 -16.54 -7.82 -2.01
N LEU A 184 -17.56 -7.19 -2.62
CA LEU A 184 -18.52 -7.86 -3.49
C LEU A 184 -17.81 -8.36 -4.75
N GLN A 185 -18.03 -9.62 -5.08
CA GLN A 185 -17.42 -10.27 -6.24
C GLN A 185 -17.84 -9.56 -7.54
N GLU A 186 -19.12 -9.22 -7.69
CA GLU A 186 -19.64 -8.47 -8.84
C GLU A 186 -18.94 -7.12 -9.06
N VAL A 187 -18.65 -6.39 -7.97
CA VAL A 187 -17.95 -5.10 -8.05
C VAL A 187 -16.49 -5.29 -8.47
N ARG A 188 -15.85 -6.36 -7.98
CA ARG A 188 -14.48 -6.73 -8.38
C ARG A 188 -14.43 -7.12 -9.86
N ASP A 189 -15.39 -7.89 -10.32
CA ASP A 189 -15.43 -8.39 -11.70
C ASP A 189 -15.74 -7.27 -12.69
N LYS A 190 -16.72 -6.40 -12.40
CA LYS A 190 -16.96 -5.19 -13.21
C LYS A 190 -15.75 -4.27 -13.29
N LYS A 191 -14.99 -4.15 -12.19
CA LYS A 191 -13.75 -3.37 -12.18
C LYS A 191 -12.68 -4.00 -13.08
N LYS A 192 -12.55 -5.34 -13.06
CA LYS A 192 -11.63 -6.06 -13.95
C LYS A 192 -12.03 -5.89 -15.41
N GLU A 193 -13.31 -6.10 -15.73
CA GLU A 193 -13.89 -5.93 -17.06
C GLU A 193 -13.64 -4.52 -17.59
N THR A 194 -13.97 -3.49 -16.81
CA THR A 194 -13.72 -2.08 -17.20
C THR A 194 -12.23 -1.81 -17.45
N ASN A 195 -11.33 -2.40 -16.66
CA ASN A 195 -9.89 -2.23 -16.87
C ASN A 195 -9.40 -2.99 -18.10
N LEU A 196 -9.95 -4.18 -18.36
CA LEU A 196 -9.67 -4.97 -19.56
C LEU A 196 -10.14 -4.24 -20.82
N GLU A 197 -11.36 -3.71 -20.85
CA GLU A 197 -11.89 -2.92 -21.97
C GLU A 197 -11.05 -1.67 -22.25
N ARG A 198 -10.68 -0.92 -21.21
CA ARG A 198 -10.00 0.37 -21.38
C ARG A 198 -8.50 0.27 -21.59
N PHE A 199 -7.86 -0.74 -20.99
CA PHE A 199 -6.40 -0.81 -20.91
C PHE A 199 -5.84 -2.15 -21.36
N GLY A 200 -6.67 -3.17 -21.64
CA GLY A 200 -6.23 -4.51 -22.02
C GLY A 200 -5.69 -5.36 -20.85
N PHE A 201 -5.77 -4.87 -19.60
CA PHE A 201 -5.24 -5.55 -18.42
C PHE A 201 -6.22 -5.49 -17.24
N GLU A 202 -6.29 -6.55 -16.42
CA GLU A 202 -7.13 -6.53 -15.21
C GLU A 202 -6.68 -5.47 -14.20
N HIS A 203 -5.37 -5.21 -14.18
CA HIS A 203 -4.74 -4.23 -13.30
C HIS A 203 -3.84 -3.30 -14.13
N PRO A 204 -4.04 -1.98 -14.07
CA PRO A 204 -3.24 -1.03 -14.86
C PRO A 204 -1.72 -1.17 -14.67
N LEU A 205 -1.28 -1.59 -13.48
CA LEU A 205 0.15 -1.82 -13.21
C LEU A 205 0.74 -3.08 -13.86
N GLN A 206 -0.06 -3.93 -14.50
CA GLN A 206 0.44 -5.03 -15.33
C GLN A 206 1.12 -4.49 -16.60
N SER A 207 0.61 -3.39 -17.16
CA SER A 207 1.24 -2.72 -18.30
C SER A 207 2.63 -2.19 -17.93
N GLN A 208 3.63 -2.58 -18.71
CA GLN A 208 5.00 -2.08 -18.56
C GLN A 208 5.07 -0.57 -18.81
N GLN A 209 4.37 -0.07 -19.83
CA GLN A 209 4.31 1.35 -20.16
C GLN A 209 3.76 2.20 -19.00
N ILE A 210 2.73 1.71 -18.30
CA ILE A 210 2.16 2.40 -17.14
C ILE A 210 3.16 2.42 -15.98
N ARG A 211 3.89 1.31 -15.76
CA ARG A 211 4.95 1.25 -14.73
C ARG A 211 6.11 2.19 -15.04
N GLU A 212 6.54 2.28 -16.29
CA GLU A 212 7.63 3.16 -16.72
C GLU A 212 7.22 4.63 -16.61
N LYS A 213 6.01 4.98 -17.06
CA LYS A 213 5.47 6.34 -16.91
C LYS A 213 5.39 6.76 -15.44
N MET A 214 4.96 5.86 -14.56
CA MET A 214 4.93 6.12 -13.12
C MET A 214 6.32 6.39 -12.55
N LYS A 215 7.32 5.59 -12.94
CA LYS A 215 8.72 5.81 -12.53
C LYS A 215 9.26 7.14 -13.04
N ALA A 216 9.01 7.46 -14.33
CA ALA A 216 9.46 8.70 -14.95
C ALA A 216 8.87 9.93 -14.25
N THR A 217 7.56 9.92 -13.96
CA THR A 217 6.91 11.03 -13.23
C THR A 217 7.44 11.17 -11.81
N MET A 218 7.74 10.06 -11.11
CA MET A 218 8.32 10.13 -9.77
C MET A 218 9.75 10.68 -9.80
N LEU A 219 10.54 10.28 -10.81
CA LEU A 219 11.89 10.78 -11.03
C LEU A 219 11.89 12.27 -11.37
N GLU A 220 11.01 12.72 -12.27
CA GLU A 220 10.86 14.12 -12.67
C GLU A 220 10.47 15.02 -11.48
N ARG A 221 9.49 14.61 -10.68
CA ARG A 221 8.94 15.44 -9.60
C ARG A 221 9.73 15.39 -8.31
N HIS A 222 10.40 14.27 -8.04
CA HIS A 222 10.98 13.98 -6.73
C HIS A 222 12.40 13.42 -6.79
N GLY A 223 13.01 13.30 -7.97
CA GLY A 223 14.38 12.79 -8.15
C GLY A 223 14.58 11.32 -7.78
N ILE A 224 13.51 10.58 -7.49
CA ILE A 224 13.54 9.19 -7.02
C ILE A 224 12.55 8.33 -7.80
N GLU A 225 12.91 7.09 -8.13
CA GLU A 225 12.00 6.18 -8.86
C GLU A 225 10.86 5.64 -7.99
N ASN A 226 11.04 5.63 -6.67
CA ASN A 226 10.08 5.08 -5.73
C ASN A 226 10.10 5.88 -4.43
N ALA A 227 8.93 6.29 -3.94
CA ALA A 227 8.80 7.02 -2.67
C ALA A 227 9.44 6.27 -1.49
N SER A 228 9.45 4.94 -1.50
CA SER A 228 10.08 4.13 -0.45
C SER A 228 11.61 4.15 -0.49
N TYR A 229 12.23 4.67 -1.55
CA TYR A 229 13.68 4.85 -1.61
C TYR A 229 14.14 6.15 -0.95
N SER A 230 13.25 7.14 -0.81
CA SER A 230 13.52 8.37 -0.07
C SER A 230 13.96 8.06 1.37
N GLN A 231 15.09 8.62 1.76
CA GLN A 231 15.60 8.48 3.12
C GLN A 231 14.64 9.08 4.14
N GLU A 232 14.05 10.25 3.83
CA GLU A 232 13.03 10.89 4.66
C GLU A 232 11.83 9.96 4.95
N ILE A 233 11.36 9.24 3.92
CA ILE A 233 10.25 8.29 4.08
C ILE A 233 10.66 7.07 4.90
N LYS A 234 11.91 6.59 4.74
CA LYS A 234 12.43 5.49 5.58
C LYS A 234 12.52 5.92 7.04
N ASP A 235 13.00 7.13 7.31
CA ASP A 235 13.17 7.66 8.66
C ASP A 235 11.82 7.94 9.31
N LYS A 236 10.85 8.49 8.57
CA LYS A 236 9.46 8.65 9.05
C LYS A 236 8.84 7.30 9.42
N LYS A 237 9.01 6.27 8.58
CA LYS A 237 8.52 4.91 8.90
C LYS A 237 9.14 4.37 10.18
N LYS A 238 10.46 4.51 10.35
CA LYS A 238 11.17 4.10 11.56
C LYS A 238 10.66 4.87 12.78
N HIS A 239 10.56 6.19 12.69
CA HIS A 239 10.07 7.04 13.78
C HIS A 239 8.66 6.65 14.20
N THR A 240 7.73 6.47 13.26
CA THR A 240 6.38 6.00 13.57
C THR A 240 6.37 4.63 14.28
N CYS A 241 7.24 3.70 13.86
CA CYS A 241 7.34 2.40 14.53
C CYS A 241 7.91 2.54 15.95
N LEU A 242 8.91 3.39 16.15
CA LEU A 242 9.47 3.69 17.47
C LEU A 242 8.42 4.34 18.38
N THR A 243 7.67 5.33 17.89
CA THR A 243 6.60 5.99 18.66
C THR A 243 5.50 5.01 19.08
N ASN A 244 5.06 4.14 18.16
CA ASN A 244 3.91 3.28 18.41
C ASN A 244 4.27 1.97 19.13
N TYR A 245 5.49 1.46 18.93
CA TYR A 245 5.86 0.10 19.35
C TYR A 245 7.21 0.02 20.07
N GLY A 246 7.94 1.13 20.23
CA GLY A 246 9.27 1.16 20.86
C GLY A 246 10.39 0.48 20.07
N VAL A 247 10.13 0.08 18.83
CA VAL A 247 11.08 -0.68 17.97
C VAL A 247 11.10 -0.13 16.55
N GLU A 248 12.21 -0.30 15.83
CA GLU A 248 12.32 0.22 14.45
C GLU A 248 11.43 -0.52 13.45
N ASN A 249 11.09 -1.78 13.72
CA ASN A 249 10.26 -2.60 12.87
C ASN A 249 9.11 -3.22 13.70
N PRO A 250 7.84 -3.11 13.26
CA PRO A 250 6.71 -3.69 13.99
C PRO A 250 6.87 -5.18 14.29
N GLY A 251 7.52 -5.95 13.40
CA GLY A 251 7.78 -7.37 13.61
C GLY A 251 8.79 -7.69 14.71
N GLN A 252 9.48 -6.69 15.29
CA GLN A 252 10.32 -6.85 16.49
C GLN A 252 9.51 -6.68 17.78
N SER A 253 8.36 -6.00 17.72
CA SER A 253 7.53 -5.76 18.89
C SER A 253 6.84 -7.04 19.33
N GLU A 254 7.01 -7.38 20.60
CA GLU A 254 6.37 -8.56 21.19
C GLU A 254 4.85 -8.48 21.10
N GLN A 255 4.29 -7.28 21.32
CA GLN A 255 2.84 -7.04 21.19
C GLN A 255 2.33 -7.38 19.78
N VAL A 256 3.06 -6.98 18.73
CA VAL A 256 2.69 -7.25 17.34
C VAL A 256 2.83 -8.74 17.03
N ARG A 257 3.88 -9.40 17.53
CA ARG A 257 4.08 -10.85 17.37
C ARG A 257 2.97 -11.65 18.03
N CYS A 258 2.60 -11.32 19.27
CA CYS A 258 1.50 -11.97 19.98
C CYS A 258 0.17 -11.81 19.24
N LYS A 259 -0.13 -10.59 18.74
CA LYS A 259 -1.34 -10.34 17.95
C LYS A 259 -1.37 -11.15 16.65
N MET A 260 -0.23 -11.26 15.97
CA MET A 260 -0.09 -12.07 14.76
C MET A 260 -0.33 -13.56 15.05
N LYS A 261 0.27 -14.10 16.13
CA LYS A 261 0.04 -15.48 16.58
C LYS A 261 -1.43 -15.75 16.91
N ALA A 262 -2.06 -14.87 17.71
CA ALA A 262 -3.46 -14.99 18.07
C ALA A 262 -4.38 -15.00 16.84
N THR A 263 -4.12 -14.12 15.87
CA THR A 263 -4.90 -14.05 14.62
C THR A 263 -4.72 -15.32 13.77
N ASN A 264 -3.50 -15.87 13.70
CA ASN A 264 -3.25 -17.10 12.97
C ASN A 264 -3.90 -18.31 13.67
N LEU A 265 -3.85 -18.37 15.00
CA LEU A 265 -4.53 -19.39 15.80
C LEU A 265 -6.04 -19.35 15.58
N GLU A 266 -6.66 -18.17 15.65
CA GLU A 266 -8.09 -17.98 15.42
C GLU A 266 -8.52 -18.45 14.02
N ARG A 267 -7.76 -18.06 12.99
CA ARG A 267 -8.17 -18.28 11.59
C ARG A 267 -7.77 -19.64 11.03
N LEU A 268 -6.63 -20.16 11.49
CA LEU A 268 -5.99 -21.33 10.89
C LEU A 268 -5.79 -22.48 11.89
N GLY A 269 -5.97 -22.24 13.20
CA GLY A 269 -5.69 -23.21 14.25
C GLY A 269 -4.20 -23.38 14.58
N PHE A 270 -3.32 -22.57 14.00
CA PHE A 270 -1.86 -22.69 14.12
C PHE A 270 -1.20 -21.33 14.33
N GLU A 271 -0.12 -21.26 15.11
CA GLU A 271 0.64 -19.99 15.28
C GLU A 271 1.31 -19.54 13.98
N HIS A 272 1.73 -20.52 13.17
CA HIS A 272 2.42 -20.29 11.92
C HIS A 272 1.67 -20.93 10.74
N PRO A 273 1.33 -20.17 9.69
CA PRO A 273 0.57 -20.69 8.56
C PRO A 273 1.19 -21.92 7.89
N LEU A 274 2.52 -22.05 7.90
CA LEU A 274 3.21 -23.20 7.32
C LEU A 274 3.10 -24.49 8.15
N GLN A 275 2.55 -24.46 9.37
CA GLN A 275 2.19 -25.66 10.11
C GLN A 275 0.97 -26.37 9.48
N SER A 276 0.10 -25.61 8.80
CA SER A 276 -1.04 -26.18 8.08
C SER A 276 -0.61 -26.91 6.80
N GLN A 277 -0.86 -28.21 6.73
CA GLN A 277 -0.57 -29.03 5.55
C GLN A 277 -1.30 -28.54 4.30
N GLN A 278 -2.52 -28.01 4.44
CA GLN A 278 -3.28 -27.44 3.33
C GLN A 278 -2.57 -26.22 2.73
N ILE A 279 -2.01 -25.34 3.57
CA ILE A 279 -1.27 -24.17 3.12
C ILE A 279 0.03 -24.58 2.42
N ARG A 280 0.76 -25.57 2.98
CA ARG A 280 1.95 -26.13 2.34
C ARG A 280 1.63 -26.71 0.96
N SER A 281 0.53 -27.45 0.84
CA SER A 281 0.09 -28.06 -0.42
C SER A 281 -0.29 -27.01 -1.46
N LYS A 282 -1.04 -25.96 -1.07
CA LYS A 282 -1.37 -24.83 -1.95
C LYS A 282 -0.13 -24.08 -2.42
N MET A 283 0.85 -23.89 -1.53
CA MET A 283 2.13 -23.28 -1.88
C MET A 283 2.87 -24.11 -2.93
N LYS A 284 3.02 -25.42 -2.70
CA LYS A 284 3.65 -26.34 -3.68
C LYS A 284 2.94 -26.33 -5.03
N ALA A 285 1.61 -26.44 -5.05
CA ALA A 285 0.83 -26.40 -6.28
C ALA A 285 1.03 -25.10 -7.07
N THR A 286 1.15 -23.96 -6.38
CA THR A 286 1.40 -22.66 -7.03
C THR A 286 2.80 -22.58 -7.64
N ILE A 287 3.81 -23.07 -6.93
CA ILE A 287 5.20 -23.11 -7.42
C ILE A 287 5.30 -24.08 -8.60
N LEU A 288 4.68 -25.25 -8.49
CA LEU A 288 4.64 -26.26 -9.54
C LEU A 288 3.97 -25.72 -10.81
N LYS A 289 2.82 -25.05 -10.68
CA LYS A 289 2.13 -24.41 -11.82
C LYS A 289 3.00 -23.35 -12.51
N ARG A 290 3.80 -22.60 -11.75
CA ARG A 290 4.59 -21.49 -12.27
C ARG A 290 5.93 -21.93 -12.86
N PHE A 291 6.60 -22.88 -12.23
CA PHE A 291 8.00 -23.22 -12.51
C PHE A 291 8.23 -24.69 -12.84
N GLY A 292 7.21 -25.54 -12.79
CA GLY A 292 7.32 -26.98 -13.05
C GLY A 292 8.07 -27.77 -11.96
N VAL A 293 8.36 -27.15 -10.81
CA VAL A 293 9.11 -27.75 -9.69
C VAL A 293 8.39 -27.52 -8.37
N GLU A 294 8.63 -28.37 -7.36
CA GLU A 294 7.98 -28.21 -6.04
C GLU A 294 8.51 -27.00 -5.26
N TYR A 295 9.77 -26.64 -5.48
CA TYR A 295 10.45 -25.55 -4.79
C TYR A 295 11.07 -24.58 -5.78
N SER A 296 10.86 -23.27 -5.59
CA SER A 296 11.37 -22.24 -6.51
C SER A 296 12.89 -22.28 -6.67
N SER A 297 13.62 -22.68 -5.63
CA SER A 297 15.08 -22.85 -5.67
C SER A 297 15.56 -23.96 -6.60
N GLN A 298 14.69 -24.91 -6.97
CA GLN A 298 15.01 -25.97 -7.93
C GLN A 298 14.90 -25.48 -9.38
N SER A 299 14.11 -24.44 -9.63
CA SER A 299 13.87 -23.89 -10.97
C SER A 299 15.16 -23.32 -11.55
N GLN A 300 15.50 -23.74 -12.77
CA GLN A 300 16.67 -23.24 -13.48
C GLN A 300 16.57 -21.73 -13.74
N GLU A 301 15.38 -21.23 -14.12
CA GLU A 301 15.12 -19.80 -14.30
C GLU A 301 15.47 -18.98 -13.04
N VAL A 302 15.11 -19.48 -11.86
CA VAL A 302 15.39 -18.82 -10.58
C VAL A 302 16.89 -18.87 -10.25
N LYS A 303 17.55 -19.99 -10.53
CA LYS A 303 19.01 -20.13 -10.37
C LYS A 303 19.76 -19.16 -11.27
N ASP A 304 19.39 -19.06 -12.53
CA ASP A 304 20.04 -18.18 -13.51
C ASP A 304 19.85 -16.70 -13.15
N LYS A 305 18.65 -16.31 -12.71
CA LYS A 305 18.40 -14.95 -12.20
C LYS A 305 19.22 -14.63 -10.96
N THR A 306 19.38 -15.60 -10.06
CA THR A 306 20.25 -15.46 -8.87
C THR A 306 21.70 -15.22 -9.30
N LYS A 307 22.23 -16.05 -10.21
CA LYS A 307 23.59 -15.90 -10.75
C LYS A 307 23.80 -14.57 -11.46
N ALA A 308 22.90 -14.17 -12.36
CA ALA A 308 22.98 -12.89 -13.07
C ALA A 308 22.97 -11.69 -12.11
N THR A 309 22.18 -11.77 -11.04
CA THR A 309 22.15 -10.73 -10.00
C THR A 309 23.47 -10.67 -9.23
N CYS A 310 24.04 -11.82 -8.88
CA CYS A 310 25.33 -11.88 -8.18
C CYS A 310 26.47 -11.39 -9.08
N LEU A 311 26.51 -11.77 -10.35
CA LEU A 311 27.49 -11.28 -11.32
C LEU A 311 27.41 -9.76 -11.45
N LYS A 312 26.20 -9.20 -11.61
CA LYS A 312 26.00 -7.75 -11.71
C LYS A 312 26.46 -6.98 -10.47
N LYS A 313 26.23 -7.53 -9.28
CA LYS A 313 26.52 -6.83 -8.01
C LYS A 313 27.93 -7.07 -7.49
N TYR A 314 28.48 -8.26 -7.71
CA TYR A 314 29.66 -8.75 -7.02
C TYR A 314 30.75 -9.29 -7.96
N GLY A 315 30.48 -9.35 -9.28
CA GLY A 315 31.39 -9.89 -10.28
C GLY A 315 31.54 -11.41 -10.26
N VAL A 316 30.79 -12.12 -9.42
CA VAL A 316 30.89 -13.58 -9.22
C VAL A 316 29.51 -14.23 -9.18
N GLU A 317 29.40 -15.52 -9.52
CA GLU A 317 28.12 -16.23 -9.58
C GLU A 317 27.49 -16.45 -8.20
N TYR A 318 28.32 -16.58 -7.17
CA TYR A 318 27.88 -16.83 -5.79
C TYR A 318 28.57 -15.87 -4.82
N PRO A 319 27.85 -15.29 -3.83
CA PRO A 319 28.44 -14.34 -2.89
C PRO A 319 29.70 -14.85 -2.16
N MET A 320 29.76 -16.15 -1.83
CA MET A 320 30.92 -16.75 -1.16
C MET A 320 32.18 -16.80 -2.02
N GLN A 321 32.07 -16.62 -3.34
CA GLN A 321 33.21 -16.46 -4.24
C GLN A 321 33.76 -15.02 -4.23
N ASN A 322 33.11 -14.08 -3.55
CA ASN A 322 33.66 -12.73 -3.37
C ASN A 322 34.47 -12.70 -2.07
N ALA A 323 35.69 -12.15 -2.12
CA ALA A 323 36.61 -12.13 -0.99
C ALA A 323 36.03 -11.44 0.25
N GLU A 324 35.37 -10.30 0.08
CA GLU A 324 34.83 -9.50 1.18
C GLU A 324 33.72 -10.27 1.92
N PHE A 325 32.79 -10.88 1.17
CA PHE A 325 31.74 -11.70 1.75
C PHE A 325 32.29 -12.97 2.40
N SER A 326 33.22 -13.63 1.73
CA SER A 326 33.89 -14.83 2.22
C SER A 326 34.59 -14.57 3.57
N GLU A 327 35.35 -13.47 3.66
CA GLU A 327 36.02 -13.00 4.88
C GLU A 327 35.02 -12.69 5.99
N LYS A 328 33.98 -11.90 5.68
CA LYS A 328 32.94 -11.53 6.64
C LYS A 328 32.20 -12.74 7.22
N MET A 329 31.86 -13.72 6.37
CA MET A 329 31.19 -14.94 6.81
C MET A 329 32.12 -15.83 7.63
N SER A 330 33.40 -15.92 7.23
CA SER A 330 34.43 -16.71 7.93
C SER A 330 34.59 -16.28 9.40
N ARG A 331 34.54 -14.98 9.69
CA ARG A 331 34.67 -14.42 11.06
C ARG A 331 33.64 -14.96 12.04
N ASN A 332 32.44 -15.27 11.55
CA ASN A 332 31.34 -15.80 12.39
C ASN A 332 31.31 -17.34 12.40
N ALA A 333 31.91 -17.98 11.39
CA ALA A 333 31.87 -19.42 11.23
C ALA A 333 33.00 -20.14 11.98
N TYR A 334 34.18 -19.52 12.08
CA TYR A 334 35.38 -20.15 12.64
C TYR A 334 35.98 -19.35 13.78
N LYS A 335 36.62 -20.07 14.71
CA LYS A 335 37.42 -19.45 15.78
C LYS A 335 38.72 -18.91 15.18
N GLY A 336 38.74 -17.61 14.94
CA GLY A 336 39.95 -16.87 14.59
C GLY A 336 40.62 -16.24 15.81
N TYR A 337 41.88 -15.89 15.67
CA TYR A 337 42.65 -15.16 16.66
C TYR A 337 43.61 -14.20 15.96
N ASP A 338 44.05 -13.18 16.69
CA ASP A 338 44.86 -12.10 16.14
C ASP A 338 46.33 -12.48 16.26
N TYR A 339 47.04 -12.47 15.14
CA TYR A 339 48.47 -12.72 15.05
C TYR A 339 49.21 -11.40 14.92
N VAL A 340 50.18 -11.16 15.80
CA VAL A 340 51.00 -9.95 15.82
C VAL A 340 52.33 -10.28 15.13
N PHE A 341 52.55 -9.68 13.97
CA PHE A 341 53.83 -9.76 13.25
C PHE A 341 54.94 -8.99 13.99
N PRO A 342 56.23 -9.27 13.71
CA PRO A 342 57.36 -8.56 14.32
C PRO A 342 57.29 -7.02 14.22
N SER A 343 56.72 -6.47 13.15
CA SER A 343 56.49 -5.02 13.01
C SER A 343 55.37 -4.43 13.87
N GLY A 344 54.56 -5.28 14.52
CA GLY A 344 53.32 -4.89 15.18
C GLY A 344 52.08 -4.93 14.27
N ARG A 345 52.21 -5.30 12.98
CA ARG A 345 51.05 -5.57 12.11
C ARG A 345 50.20 -6.69 12.72
N ILE A 346 48.88 -6.50 12.77
CA ILE A 346 47.95 -7.48 13.30
C ILE A 346 47.11 -8.05 12.16
N GLU A 347 47.07 -9.38 12.05
CA GLU A 347 46.19 -10.08 11.12
C GLU A 347 45.37 -11.16 11.82
N ARG A 348 44.10 -11.28 11.45
CA ARG A 348 43.24 -12.32 12.01
C ARG A 348 43.39 -13.60 11.20
N ILE A 349 43.85 -14.64 11.86
CA ILE A 349 44.19 -15.93 11.27
C ILE A 349 43.35 -17.06 11.86
N GLN A 350 43.39 -18.23 11.22
CA GLN A 350 42.60 -19.39 11.63
C GLN A 350 43.45 -20.65 11.75
N GLY A 351 42.96 -21.62 12.54
CA GLY A 351 43.54 -22.96 12.63
C GLY A 351 45.03 -22.96 12.94
N TYR A 352 45.82 -23.55 12.03
CA TYR A 352 47.25 -23.78 12.17
C TYR A 352 48.12 -22.72 11.47
N GLU A 353 47.52 -21.67 10.90
CA GLU A 353 48.22 -20.59 10.19
C GLU A 353 49.32 -19.94 11.04
N LYS A 354 49.16 -19.86 12.37
CA LYS A 354 50.20 -19.30 13.27
C LYS A 354 51.52 -20.03 13.21
N TYR A 355 51.50 -21.35 13.05
CA TYR A 355 52.71 -22.17 13.03
C TYR A 355 53.45 -21.97 11.70
N MET A 356 52.70 -21.97 10.60
CA MET A 356 53.23 -21.60 9.28
C MET A 356 53.83 -20.20 9.29
N LEU A 357 53.13 -19.20 9.83
CA LEU A 357 53.66 -17.84 9.89
C LEU A 357 54.96 -17.76 10.70
N ASN A 358 55.02 -18.43 11.85
CA ASN A 358 56.24 -18.50 12.65
C ASN A 358 57.40 -19.15 11.88
N ASP A 359 57.14 -20.28 11.22
CA ASP A 359 58.17 -20.97 10.45
C ASP A 359 58.65 -20.13 9.25
N LEU A 360 57.74 -19.45 8.55
CA LEU A 360 58.10 -18.54 7.46
C LEU A 360 58.96 -17.37 7.93
N LEU A 361 58.60 -16.74 9.05
CA LEU A 361 59.28 -15.56 9.57
C LEU A 361 60.64 -15.90 10.20
N PHE A 362 60.70 -16.96 11.01
CA PHE A 362 61.84 -17.22 11.89
C PHE A 362 62.76 -18.34 11.39
N LYS A 363 62.25 -19.30 10.61
CA LYS A 363 63.07 -20.38 10.04
C LYS A 363 63.46 -20.09 8.59
N GLU A 364 62.52 -19.60 7.78
CA GLU A 364 62.77 -19.27 6.36
C GLU A 364 63.16 -17.80 6.13
N ASN A 365 63.11 -16.95 7.17
CA ASN A 365 63.44 -15.51 7.10
C ASN A 365 62.69 -14.75 5.99
N VAL A 366 61.43 -15.12 5.73
CA VAL A 366 60.57 -14.43 4.77
C VAL A 366 60.15 -13.08 5.33
N SER A 367 60.26 -12.01 4.54
CA SER A 367 59.82 -10.68 4.95
C SER A 367 58.31 -10.67 5.20
N GLU A 368 57.87 -10.18 6.36
CA GLU A 368 56.45 -10.06 6.70
C GLU A 368 55.65 -9.23 5.68
N ASN A 369 56.26 -8.23 5.05
CA ASN A 369 55.61 -7.40 4.02
C ASN A 369 55.25 -8.20 2.76
N ASP A 370 55.96 -9.30 2.53
CA ASP A 370 55.78 -10.18 1.39
C ASP A 370 54.70 -11.25 1.63
N ILE A 371 54.38 -11.50 2.90
CA ILE A 371 53.35 -12.47 3.33
C ILE A 371 51.95 -11.83 3.26
N LYS A 372 51.03 -12.50 2.56
CA LYS A 372 49.62 -12.15 2.41
C LYS A 372 48.74 -13.29 2.89
N VAL A 373 47.89 -13.02 3.88
CA VAL A 373 46.94 -14.00 4.46
C VAL A 373 45.48 -13.58 4.30
N LYS A 374 45.21 -12.32 3.93
CA LYS A 374 43.84 -11.86 3.68
C LYS A 374 43.29 -12.42 2.38
N ARG A 375 42.03 -12.87 2.39
CA ARG A 375 41.33 -13.38 1.20
C ARG A 375 41.24 -12.37 0.04
N SER A 376 41.37 -11.08 0.32
CA SER A 376 41.41 -10.00 -0.68
C SER A 376 42.79 -9.78 -1.30
N GLU A 377 43.85 -10.28 -0.69
CA GLU A 377 45.25 -10.03 -1.08
C GLU A 377 45.92 -11.26 -1.71
N VAL A 378 45.29 -12.43 -1.60
CA VAL A 378 45.76 -13.68 -2.21
C VAL A 378 45.34 -13.78 -3.69
N PRO A 379 46.02 -14.61 -4.50
CA PRO A 379 45.68 -14.82 -5.90
C PRO A 379 44.23 -15.26 -6.13
N ILE A 380 43.67 -14.86 -7.28
CA ILE A 380 42.32 -15.28 -7.69
C ILE A 380 42.43 -16.63 -8.39
N ILE A 381 42.27 -17.70 -7.62
CA ILE A 381 42.35 -19.07 -8.12
C ILE A 381 40.97 -19.70 -8.19
N TRP A 382 40.71 -20.41 -9.27
CA TRP A 382 39.47 -21.14 -9.50
C TRP A 382 39.79 -22.62 -9.69
N TYR A 383 38.95 -23.47 -9.11
CA TYR A 383 39.00 -24.91 -9.35
C TYR A 383 37.57 -25.43 -9.54
N GLU A 384 37.45 -26.58 -10.20
CA GLU A 384 36.19 -27.29 -10.35
C GLU A 384 36.18 -28.53 -9.47
N ASP A 385 35.07 -28.77 -8.79
CA ASP A 385 34.90 -30.02 -8.04
C ASP A 385 34.50 -31.18 -8.97
N ALA A 386 34.40 -32.40 -8.42
CA ALA A 386 34.04 -33.60 -9.16
C ALA A 386 32.65 -33.53 -9.85
N ASN A 387 31.80 -32.58 -9.46
CA ASN A 387 30.48 -32.35 -10.07
C ASN A 387 30.51 -31.24 -11.14
N GLY A 388 31.70 -30.75 -11.52
CA GLY A 388 31.87 -29.65 -12.47
C GLY A 388 31.46 -28.29 -11.91
N LYS A 389 31.35 -28.14 -10.58
CA LYS A 389 31.00 -26.86 -9.97
C LYS A 389 32.26 -26.03 -9.74
N LYS A 390 32.24 -24.80 -10.24
CA LYS A 390 33.33 -23.84 -10.10
C LYS A 390 33.35 -23.17 -8.72
N HIS A 391 34.52 -23.21 -8.07
CA HIS A 391 34.77 -22.65 -6.75
C HIS A 391 35.93 -21.67 -6.78
N ARG A 392 35.85 -20.61 -5.97
CA ARG A 392 37.00 -19.73 -5.71
C ARG A 392 37.80 -20.30 -4.56
N TYR A 393 39.09 -20.53 -4.79
CA TYR A 393 40.01 -20.92 -3.74
C TYR A 393 40.66 -19.68 -3.14
N PHE A 394 40.66 -19.62 -1.81
CA PHE A 394 41.40 -18.65 -1.02
C PHE A 394 42.50 -19.41 -0.29
N VAL A 395 43.73 -19.30 -0.78
CA VAL A 395 44.88 -19.94 -0.16
C VAL A 395 45.16 -19.32 1.22
N ASP A 396 45.62 -20.14 2.16
CA ASP A 396 45.91 -19.72 3.53
C ASP A 396 47.03 -18.66 3.58
N CYS A 397 48.06 -18.79 2.75
CA CYS A 397 49.16 -17.82 2.64
C CYS A 397 49.71 -17.68 1.21
N PHE A 398 50.04 -16.45 0.83
CA PHE A 398 50.73 -16.12 -0.41
C PHE A 398 51.96 -15.25 -0.13
N ILE A 399 53.10 -15.68 -0.64
CA ILE A 399 54.39 -15.00 -0.56
C ILE A 399 54.68 -14.40 -1.93
N LYS A 400 54.50 -13.09 -2.05
CA LYS A 400 54.38 -12.42 -3.36
C LYS A 400 55.68 -12.46 -4.16
N SER A 401 56.83 -12.21 -3.54
CA SER A 401 58.13 -12.19 -4.24
C SER A 401 58.56 -13.56 -4.76
N GLN A 402 58.08 -14.64 -4.13
CA GLN A 402 58.42 -16.02 -4.46
C GLN A 402 57.39 -16.68 -5.39
N ASN A 403 56.30 -15.98 -5.72
CA ASN A 403 55.13 -16.54 -6.40
C ASN A 403 54.65 -17.86 -5.75
N ARG A 404 54.71 -17.91 -4.43
CA ARG A 404 54.58 -19.13 -3.63
C ARG A 404 53.35 -19.08 -2.73
N CYS A 405 52.57 -20.13 -2.78
CA CYS A 405 51.31 -20.33 -2.07
C CYS A 405 51.46 -21.47 -1.08
N ILE A 406 50.96 -21.29 0.14
CA ILE A 406 51.05 -22.32 1.18
C ILE A 406 49.65 -22.57 1.73
N GLU A 407 49.22 -23.84 1.67
CA GLU A 407 48.02 -24.34 2.32
C GLU A 407 48.43 -25.05 3.61
N VAL A 408 47.80 -24.70 4.74
CA VAL A 408 48.09 -25.29 6.04
C VAL A 408 46.99 -26.24 6.45
N LYS A 409 47.36 -27.44 6.88
CA LYS A 409 46.42 -28.46 7.34
C LYS A 409 46.92 -29.15 8.60
N SER A 410 45.97 -29.66 9.38
CA SER A 410 46.28 -30.61 10.45
C SER A 410 46.27 -32.04 9.91
N ILE A 411 46.95 -32.96 10.61
CA ILE A 411 46.90 -34.40 10.32
C ILE A 411 45.46 -34.90 10.14
N TRP A 412 44.54 -34.42 10.98
CA TRP A 412 43.13 -34.82 10.94
C TRP A 412 42.42 -34.34 9.67
N THR A 413 42.68 -33.11 9.23
CA THR A 413 42.01 -32.52 8.06
C THR A 413 42.41 -33.25 6.77
N VAL A 414 43.68 -33.59 6.64
CA VAL A 414 44.20 -34.32 5.47
C VAL A 414 43.59 -35.72 5.35
N LYS A 415 43.32 -36.38 6.49
CA LYS A 415 42.70 -37.72 6.49
C LYS A 415 41.25 -37.74 6.01
N ILE A 416 40.50 -36.65 6.16
CA ILE A 416 39.06 -36.62 5.86
C ILE A 416 38.79 -36.23 4.41
N GLU A 417 39.47 -35.22 3.88
CA GLU A 417 39.22 -34.72 2.51
C GLU A 417 40.52 -34.51 1.72
N PRO A 418 41.31 -35.57 1.48
CA PRO A 418 42.60 -35.42 0.77
C PRO A 418 42.42 -34.91 -0.67
N TYR A 419 41.37 -35.39 -1.37
CA TYR A 419 41.15 -35.08 -2.79
C TYR A 419 40.99 -33.59 -3.09
N ILE A 420 40.22 -32.85 -2.27
CA ILE A 420 39.97 -31.42 -2.48
C ILE A 420 41.25 -30.60 -2.29
N ILE A 421 42.13 -31.02 -1.38
CA ILE A 421 43.41 -30.36 -1.13
C ILE A 421 44.29 -30.44 -2.38
N TYR A 422 44.38 -31.61 -3.00
CA TYR A 422 45.15 -31.80 -4.23
C TYR A 422 44.54 -31.08 -5.44
N LEU A 423 43.21 -30.99 -5.55
CA LEU A 423 42.56 -30.19 -6.60
C LEU A 423 42.94 -28.69 -6.50
N LYS A 424 42.93 -28.14 -5.29
CA LYS A 424 43.33 -26.75 -5.04
C LYS A 424 44.82 -26.54 -5.34
N GLN A 425 45.65 -27.51 -4.96
CA GLN A 425 47.08 -27.50 -5.27
C GLN A 425 47.30 -27.51 -6.79
N GLN A 426 46.62 -28.40 -7.52
CA GLN A 426 46.73 -28.45 -8.98
C GLN A 426 46.27 -27.14 -9.64
N ALA A 427 45.16 -26.55 -9.16
CA ALA A 427 44.68 -25.27 -9.68
C ALA A 427 45.68 -24.11 -9.48
N LEU A 428 46.47 -24.14 -8.40
CA LEU A 428 47.59 -23.23 -8.20
C LEU A 428 48.73 -23.49 -9.19
N LYS A 429 49.13 -24.76 -9.37
CA LYS A 429 50.18 -25.17 -10.33
C LYS A 429 49.81 -24.74 -11.75
N ASP A 430 48.58 -25.00 -12.17
CA ASP A 430 48.06 -24.64 -13.49
C ASP A 430 48.02 -23.12 -13.71
N ALA A 431 47.82 -22.35 -12.64
CA ALA A 431 47.89 -20.90 -12.65
C ALA A 431 49.33 -20.34 -12.55
N GLY A 432 50.35 -21.21 -12.49
CA GLY A 432 51.76 -20.85 -12.49
C GLY A 432 52.37 -20.54 -11.11
N TYR A 433 51.68 -20.88 -10.02
CA TYR A 433 52.18 -20.67 -8.65
C TYR A 433 52.95 -21.89 -8.14
N LEU A 434 54.02 -21.62 -7.38
CA LEU A 434 54.61 -22.65 -6.52
C LEU A 434 53.64 -22.89 -5.37
N CYS A 435 53.31 -24.14 -5.06
CA CYS A 435 52.32 -24.42 -4.02
C CYS A 435 52.75 -25.55 -3.10
N GLU A 436 52.69 -25.32 -1.81
CA GLU A 436 53.08 -26.28 -0.78
C GLU A 436 51.91 -26.55 0.16
N ILE A 437 51.77 -27.80 0.60
CA ILE A 437 50.84 -28.18 1.65
C ILE A 437 51.66 -28.50 2.89
N TRP A 438 51.47 -27.75 3.96
CA TRP A 438 52.18 -27.92 5.22
C TRP A 438 51.27 -28.59 6.24
N ILE A 439 51.70 -29.76 6.70
CA ILE A 439 50.93 -30.58 7.63
C ILE A 439 51.55 -30.46 9.02
N TYR A 440 50.78 -29.91 9.96
CA TYR A 440 51.20 -29.73 11.34
C TYR A 440 50.54 -30.75 12.28
N ASP A 441 51.29 -31.17 13.29
CA ASP A 441 50.76 -31.91 14.44
C ASP A 441 50.07 -30.98 15.46
N ALA A 442 49.49 -31.53 16.52
CA ALA A 442 48.82 -30.74 17.56
C ALA A 442 49.76 -29.84 18.38
N LYS A 443 51.07 -30.09 18.35
CA LYS A 443 52.10 -29.29 19.04
C LYS A 443 52.59 -28.12 18.17
N GLY A 444 52.35 -28.18 16.86
CA GLY A 444 52.81 -27.17 15.91
C GLY A 444 54.11 -27.53 15.22
N GLU A 445 54.50 -28.80 15.24
CA GLU A 445 55.65 -29.29 14.48
C GLU A 445 55.20 -29.76 13.09
N ILE A 446 56.03 -29.51 12.09
CA ILE A 446 55.78 -29.96 10.71
C ILE A 446 55.99 -31.48 10.67
N VAL A 447 54.94 -32.20 10.29
CA VAL A 447 54.96 -33.64 10.05
C VAL A 447 55.38 -33.94 8.62
N GLU A 448 54.84 -33.17 7.67
CA GLU A 448 55.05 -33.40 6.24
C GLU A 448 54.87 -32.09 5.45
N LYS A 449 55.70 -31.90 4.43
CA LYS A 449 55.53 -30.87 3.40
C LYS A 449 55.34 -31.55 2.05
N ILE A 450 54.21 -31.29 1.42
CA ILE A 450 53.90 -31.80 0.07
C ILE A 450 54.11 -30.66 -0.92
N LEU A 451 54.88 -30.92 -1.99
CA LEU A 451 55.24 -29.94 -3.03
C LEU A 451 54.33 -30.01 -4.26
#